data_AF-A0A952EUX0-F1
#
_entry.id   AF-A0A952EUX0-F1
#
_cell.length_a   1.000
_cell.length_b   1.000
_cell.length_c   1.000
_cell.angle_alpha   90.00
_cell.angle_beta   90.00
_cell.angle_gamma   90.00
#
_symmetry.space_group_name_H-M   'P 1'
#
loop_
_entity.id
_entity.type
_entity.pdbx_description
1 polymer ?
#
loop_
_entity_poly.entity_id
_entity_poly.type
_entity_poly.pdbx_seq_one_letter_code
_entity_poly.pdbx_strand_id
1 'polypeptide(L)'
;PFVVQRLWLDRKVNADRAPFMGTGGRPPLDNVSVLDRYEREAKAWSDRTGGSVVELHSYAVTEPRDDLRDRMLDRLHELYPETREARVVGEKVLCRNDCPRFAPGDFADRPGVVTPTEGVVLAGDGIRIDLPVALMERAATTGWSAANRLLERFGIRGHALQTVPNRGRMGFLSRLAERRHQ
;
A
#
# COMPACT_ATOMS: atom_id res chain seq x y z
N PRO A 1 -4.63 -6.54 -11.17
CA PRO A 1 -5.24 -7.23 -10.02
C PRO A 1 -4.24 -7.40 -8.87
N PHE A 2 -4.75 -7.56 -7.66
CA PHE A 2 -3.95 -7.98 -6.49
C PHE A 2 -4.68 -9.11 -5.76
N VAL A 3 -3.90 -9.89 -5.00
CA VAL A 3 -4.40 -10.97 -4.15
C VAL A 3 -3.86 -10.78 -2.74
N VAL A 4 -4.74 -10.93 -1.77
CA VAL A 4 -4.43 -10.95 -0.34
C VAL A 4 -4.92 -12.25 0.24
N GLN A 5 -4.04 -13.02 0.87
CA GLN A 5 -4.35 -14.26 1.56
C GLN A 5 -4.06 -14.06 3.05
N ARG A 6 -5.12 -14.00 3.86
CA ARG A 6 -5.05 -13.96 5.32
C ARG A 6 -5.18 -15.36 5.88
N LEU A 7 -4.24 -15.74 6.73
CA LEU A 7 -4.14 -17.04 7.36
C LEU A 7 -4.20 -16.89 8.87
N TRP A 8 -4.99 -17.74 9.51
CA TRP A 8 -4.98 -17.95 10.95
C TRP A 8 -4.22 -19.24 11.22
N LEU A 9 -3.09 -19.13 11.88
CA LEU A 9 -2.20 -20.23 12.24
C LEU A 9 -2.47 -20.64 13.69
N ASP A 10 -2.47 -21.95 13.98
CA ASP A 10 -2.64 -22.45 15.35
C ASP A 10 -1.40 -22.27 16.26
N ARG A 11 -0.31 -21.73 15.71
CA ARG A 11 0.92 -21.43 16.42
C ARG A 11 1.33 -19.98 16.16
N LYS A 12 2.06 -19.40 17.12
CA LYS A 12 2.68 -18.08 16.94
C LYS A 12 3.83 -18.15 15.95
N VAL A 13 3.94 -17.12 15.10
CA VAL A 13 5.17 -16.81 14.39
C VAL A 13 6.25 -16.37 15.39
N ASN A 14 7.52 -16.68 15.11
CA ASN A 14 8.61 -16.36 16.03
C ASN A 14 8.67 -14.86 16.36
N ALA A 15 8.95 -14.54 17.63
CA ALA A 15 8.86 -13.18 18.15
C ALA A 15 9.84 -12.18 17.50
N ASP A 16 10.95 -12.67 16.93
CA ASP A 16 11.99 -11.87 16.27
C ASP A 16 11.61 -11.43 14.84
N ARG A 17 10.55 -12.00 14.24
CA ARG A 17 10.11 -11.55 12.91
C ARG A 17 9.64 -10.09 12.96
N ALA A 18 9.81 -9.36 11.87
CA ALA A 18 9.27 -8.01 11.75
C ALA A 18 7.74 -8.06 11.60
N PRO A 19 6.98 -7.07 12.12
CA PRO A 19 5.54 -6.97 11.89
C PRO A 19 5.16 -6.90 10.42
N PHE A 20 5.98 -6.24 9.60
CA PHE A 20 5.81 -6.15 8.16
C PHE A 20 7.15 -6.40 7.48
N MET A 21 7.16 -7.22 6.44
CA MET A 21 8.34 -7.50 5.62
C MET A 21 7.96 -7.45 4.14
N GLY A 22 8.52 -6.47 3.41
CA GLY A 22 8.54 -6.51 1.95
C GLY A 22 9.56 -7.56 1.48
N THR A 23 9.16 -8.45 0.59
CA THR A 23 9.97 -9.61 0.18
C THR A 23 10.88 -9.33 -1.02
N GLY A 24 10.54 -8.33 -1.84
CA GLY A 24 11.32 -7.78 -2.97
C GLY A 24 12.06 -8.81 -3.83
N GLY A 25 11.55 -9.11 -5.02
CA GLY A 25 12.22 -10.04 -5.96
C GLY A 25 12.03 -11.52 -5.61
N ARG A 26 11.01 -11.85 -4.81
CA ARG A 26 10.64 -13.23 -4.44
C ARG A 26 9.21 -13.56 -4.90
N PRO A 27 8.95 -13.61 -6.22
CA PRO A 27 7.60 -13.88 -6.71
C PRO A 27 7.07 -15.23 -6.22
N PRO A 28 5.74 -15.36 -6.00
CA PRO A 28 4.72 -14.34 -6.25
C PRO A 28 4.40 -13.44 -5.04
N LEU A 29 5.09 -13.62 -3.91
CA LEU A 29 4.81 -12.91 -2.66
C LEU A 29 5.57 -11.58 -2.64
N ASP A 30 4.87 -10.47 -2.38
CA ASP A 30 5.44 -9.12 -2.30
C ASP A 30 5.63 -8.61 -0.87
N ASN A 31 4.79 -9.06 0.06
CA ASN A 31 5.01 -8.83 1.49
C ASN A 31 4.32 -9.86 2.38
N VAL A 32 4.86 -9.98 3.59
CA VAL A 32 4.28 -10.73 4.72
C VAL A 32 3.99 -9.74 5.85
N SER A 33 2.78 -9.82 6.36
CA SER A 33 2.28 -9.02 7.48
C SER A 33 1.91 -9.93 8.65
N VAL A 34 2.54 -9.78 9.80
CA VAL A 34 2.16 -10.47 11.05
C VAL A 34 1.20 -9.56 11.81
N LEU A 35 -0.09 -9.71 11.50
CA LEU A 35 -1.14 -8.74 11.85
C LEU A 35 -1.36 -8.63 13.35
N ASP A 36 -1.18 -9.72 14.11
CA ASP A 36 -1.35 -9.70 15.56
C ASP A 36 -0.37 -8.77 16.31
N ARG A 37 0.60 -8.18 15.60
CA ARG A 37 1.53 -7.18 16.14
C ARG A 37 1.03 -5.74 16.06
N TYR A 38 0.02 -5.43 15.24
CA TYR A 38 -0.48 -4.06 15.07
C TYR A 38 -1.97 -3.92 14.75
N GLU A 39 -2.65 -4.99 14.33
CA GLU A 39 -4.11 -5.02 14.17
C GLU A 39 -4.76 -5.53 15.47
N ARG A 40 -5.67 -4.74 16.06
CA ARG A 40 -6.27 -5.04 17.38
C ARG A 40 -7.04 -6.35 17.37
N GLU A 41 -7.80 -6.61 16.32
CA GLU A 41 -8.65 -7.78 16.15
C GLU A 41 -7.80 -9.05 16.03
N ALA A 42 -6.74 -9.00 15.23
CA ALA A 42 -5.76 -10.07 15.10
C ALA A 42 -5.04 -10.35 16.43
N LYS A 43 -4.64 -9.29 17.14
CA LYS A 43 -4.02 -9.40 18.46
C LYS A 43 -4.94 -10.08 19.47
N ALA A 44 -6.19 -9.63 19.56
CA ALA A 44 -7.18 -10.19 20.48
C ALA A 44 -7.49 -11.66 20.16
N TRP A 45 -7.45 -12.05 18.88
CA TRP A 45 -7.56 -13.45 18.48
C TRP A 45 -6.32 -14.26 18.90
N SER A 46 -5.12 -13.77 18.60
CA SER A 46 -3.84 -14.42 18.95
C SER A 46 -3.68 -14.63 20.46
N ASP A 47 -4.03 -13.63 21.27
CA ASP A 47 -3.96 -13.72 22.73
C ASP A 47 -4.94 -14.77 23.30
N ARG A 48 -6.07 -14.99 22.63
CA ARG A 48 -7.08 -15.99 23.05
C ARG A 48 -6.74 -17.41 22.60
N THR A 49 -6.15 -17.58 21.42
CA THR A 49 -5.95 -18.91 20.81
C THR A 49 -4.52 -19.43 20.94
N GLY A 50 -3.55 -18.57 21.26
CA GLY A 50 -2.13 -18.90 21.19
C GLY A 50 -1.61 -19.01 19.75
N GLY A 51 -2.40 -18.64 18.75
CA GLY A 51 -2.05 -18.64 17.33
C GLY A 51 -1.49 -17.31 16.83
N SER A 52 -1.27 -17.20 15.52
CA SER A 52 -0.91 -15.94 14.84
C SER A 52 -1.80 -15.70 13.62
N VAL A 53 -2.01 -14.43 13.28
CA VAL A 53 -2.71 -14.03 12.06
C VAL A 53 -1.69 -13.41 11.11
N VAL A 54 -1.47 -14.05 9.98
CA VAL A 54 -0.53 -13.59 8.94
C VAL A 54 -1.27 -13.25 7.66
N GLU A 55 -0.80 -12.24 6.95
CA GLU A 55 -1.37 -11.81 5.68
C GLU A 55 -0.27 -11.75 4.60
N LEU A 56 -0.56 -12.40 3.48
CA LEU A 56 0.33 -12.57 2.33
C LEU A 56 -0.24 -11.76 1.18
N HIS A 57 0.60 -10.95 0.53
CA HIS A 57 0.16 -10.09 -0.56
C HIS A 57 0.91 -10.40 -1.85
N SER A 58 0.17 -10.45 -2.95
CA SER A 58 0.70 -10.45 -4.30
C SER A 58 0.08 -9.30 -5.08
N TYR A 59 0.92 -8.40 -5.58
CA TYR A 59 0.57 -7.25 -6.38
C TYR A 59 0.84 -7.53 -7.86
N ALA A 60 0.13 -6.80 -8.73
CA ALA A 60 0.31 -6.90 -10.18
C ALA A 60 0.17 -8.34 -10.74
N VAL A 61 -0.78 -9.12 -10.22
CA VAL A 61 -1.05 -10.49 -10.66
C VAL A 61 -1.55 -10.48 -12.12
N THR A 62 -0.78 -11.09 -13.03
CA THR A 62 -1.05 -11.16 -14.48
C THR A 62 -1.39 -12.56 -14.99
N GLU A 63 -1.06 -13.62 -14.24
CA GLU A 63 -1.19 -15.03 -14.64
C GLU A 63 -2.48 -15.71 -14.11
N PRO A 64 -2.83 -16.92 -14.60
CA PRO A 64 -3.91 -17.72 -14.03
C PRO A 64 -3.71 -17.88 -12.51
N ARG A 65 -4.79 -17.76 -11.75
CA ARG A 65 -4.72 -17.59 -10.29
C ARG A 65 -4.77 -18.91 -9.53
N ASP A 66 -4.88 -20.01 -10.25
CA ASP A 66 -5.34 -21.29 -9.69
C ASP A 66 -4.33 -21.88 -8.69
N ASP A 67 -3.03 -21.62 -8.88
CA ASP A 67 -1.95 -22.07 -7.97
C ASP A 67 -1.31 -20.93 -7.14
N LEU A 68 -1.73 -19.68 -7.35
CA LEU A 68 -1.08 -18.50 -6.77
C LEU A 68 -1.08 -18.54 -5.25
N ARG A 69 -2.21 -18.95 -4.66
CA ARG A 69 -2.37 -19.08 -3.21
C ARG A 69 -1.35 -20.03 -2.61
N ASP A 70 -1.20 -21.20 -3.22
CA ASP A 70 -0.33 -22.26 -2.70
C ASP A 70 1.14 -21.84 -2.88
N ARG A 71 1.48 -21.21 -4.01
CA ARG A 71 2.81 -20.61 -4.24
C ARG A 71 3.16 -19.48 -3.26
N MET A 72 2.18 -18.67 -2.86
CA MET A 72 2.38 -17.64 -1.82
C MET A 72 2.65 -18.28 -0.46
N LEU A 73 1.93 -19.35 -0.11
CA LEU A 73 2.14 -20.11 1.10
C LEU A 73 3.51 -20.82 1.12
N ASP A 74 3.92 -21.43 0.00
CA ASP A 74 5.27 -22.00 -0.15
C ASP A 74 6.34 -20.92 0.10
N ARG A 75 6.14 -19.71 -0.43
CA ARG A 75 7.07 -18.60 -0.20
C ARG A 75 7.07 -18.12 1.25
N LEU A 76 5.93 -18.12 1.94
CA LEU A 76 5.89 -17.90 3.39
C LEU A 76 6.74 -18.96 4.11
N HIS A 77 6.59 -20.23 3.78
CA HIS A 77 7.34 -21.33 4.39
C HIS A 77 8.85 -21.30 4.11
N GLU A 78 9.29 -20.66 3.03
CA GLU A 78 10.72 -20.40 2.79
C GLU A 78 11.25 -19.26 3.67
N LEU A 79 10.47 -18.18 3.80
CA LEU A 79 10.87 -16.97 4.52
C LEU A 79 10.72 -17.10 6.04
N TYR A 80 9.73 -17.87 6.48
CA TYR A 80 9.32 -18.10 7.86
C TYR A 80 9.22 -19.62 8.07
N PRO A 81 10.34 -20.38 8.08
CA PRO A 81 10.30 -21.84 8.12
C PRO A 81 9.50 -22.43 9.27
N GLU A 82 9.42 -21.73 10.41
CA GLU A 82 8.60 -22.12 11.57
C GLU A 82 7.11 -22.29 11.23
N THR A 83 6.63 -21.63 10.18
CA THR A 83 5.22 -21.71 9.75
C THR A 83 4.88 -23.04 9.10
N ARG A 84 5.87 -23.83 8.67
CA ARG A 84 5.64 -25.17 8.09
C ARG A 84 5.01 -26.15 9.07
N GLU A 85 5.27 -25.95 10.36
CA GLU A 85 4.72 -26.79 11.42
C GLU A 85 3.37 -26.29 11.95
N ALA A 86 2.92 -25.12 11.49
CA ALA A 86 1.65 -24.54 11.90
C ALA A 86 0.51 -25.06 11.01
N ARG A 87 -0.62 -25.40 11.61
CA ARG A 87 -1.84 -25.71 10.88
C ARG A 87 -2.61 -24.42 10.62
N VAL A 88 -3.03 -24.24 9.38
CA VAL A 88 -3.98 -23.18 9.01
C VAL A 88 -5.36 -23.55 9.55
N VAL A 89 -5.84 -22.83 10.56
CA VAL A 89 -7.16 -23.02 11.19
C VAL A 89 -8.24 -22.10 10.61
N GLY A 90 -7.84 -21.14 9.78
CA GLY A 90 -8.74 -20.27 9.03
C GLY A 90 -8.01 -19.62 7.88
N GLU A 91 -8.74 -19.36 6.80
CA GLU A 91 -8.20 -18.72 5.61
C GLU A 91 -9.24 -17.75 5.03
N LYS A 92 -8.78 -16.61 4.54
CA LYS A 92 -9.56 -15.69 3.71
C LYS A 92 -8.72 -15.18 2.56
N VAL A 93 -9.22 -15.37 1.34
CA VAL A 93 -8.59 -14.86 0.12
C VAL A 93 -9.43 -13.73 -0.46
N LEU A 94 -8.80 -12.59 -0.73
CA LEU A 94 -9.38 -11.47 -1.44
C LEU A 94 -8.63 -11.29 -2.76
N CYS A 95 -9.38 -11.21 -3.86
CA CYS A 95 -8.84 -10.76 -5.13
C CYS A 95 -9.67 -9.61 -5.68
N ARG A 96 -8.99 -8.52 -6.03
CA ARG A 96 -9.61 -7.30 -6.58
C ARG A 96 -8.75 -6.69 -7.67
N ASN A 97 -9.34 -5.74 -8.39
CA ASN A 97 -8.69 -4.97 -9.44
C ASN A 97 -9.14 -3.51 -9.40
N ASP A 98 -9.14 -2.94 -8.19
CA ASP A 98 -9.62 -1.59 -7.88
C ASP A 98 -8.51 -0.67 -7.36
N CYS A 99 -7.27 -1.16 -7.23
CA CYS A 99 -6.12 -0.30 -6.94
C CYS A 99 -5.66 0.46 -8.21
N PRO A 100 -5.48 1.79 -8.14
CA PRO A 100 -4.97 2.57 -9.27
C PRO A 100 -3.52 2.17 -9.59
N ARG A 101 -3.25 1.86 -10.86
CA ARG A 101 -1.91 1.56 -11.36
C ARG A 101 -1.15 2.83 -11.73
N PHE A 102 0.01 3.07 -11.13
CA PHE A 102 0.87 4.22 -11.45
C PHE A 102 2.11 3.79 -12.25
N ALA A 103 1.95 3.49 -13.54
CA ALA A 103 3.12 3.16 -14.36
C ALA A 103 3.84 4.43 -14.85
N PRO A 104 5.11 4.30 -15.27
CA PRO A 104 5.80 5.37 -15.96
C PRO A 104 4.98 5.91 -17.14
N GLY A 105 4.81 7.22 -17.19
CA GLY A 105 3.97 7.91 -18.19
C GLY A 105 2.55 8.25 -17.72
N ASP A 106 1.94 7.46 -16.82
CA ASP A 106 0.54 7.63 -16.42
C ASP A 106 0.28 8.95 -15.64
N PHE A 107 1.34 9.61 -15.13
CA PHE A 107 1.18 10.77 -14.24
C PHE A 107 0.57 11.99 -14.96
N ALA A 108 0.95 12.24 -16.21
CA ALA A 108 0.55 13.45 -16.93
C ALA A 108 -0.95 13.48 -17.23
N ASP A 109 -1.51 12.31 -17.59
CA ASP A 109 -2.90 12.17 -18.05
C ASP A 109 -3.91 11.97 -16.90
N ARG A 110 -3.42 11.92 -15.66
CA ARG A 110 -4.30 11.74 -14.49
C ARG A 110 -5.05 13.03 -14.16
N PRO A 111 -6.34 12.91 -13.78
CA PRO A 111 -7.11 14.07 -13.35
C PRO A 111 -6.49 14.67 -12.08
N GLY A 112 -6.38 15.99 -12.05
CA GLY A 112 -6.01 16.75 -10.87
C GLY A 112 -7.19 16.95 -9.92
N VAL A 113 -6.92 17.57 -8.77
CA VAL A 113 -7.93 17.89 -7.75
C VAL A 113 -8.99 18.88 -8.28
N VAL A 114 -8.58 19.87 -9.07
CA VAL A 114 -9.48 20.89 -9.62
C VAL A 114 -10.04 20.42 -10.96
N THR A 115 -11.36 20.53 -11.13
CA THR A 115 -12.04 20.21 -12.40
C THR A 115 -12.45 21.49 -13.14
N PRO A 116 -12.82 21.40 -14.44
CA PRO A 116 -13.41 22.53 -15.16
C PRO A 116 -14.79 22.96 -14.65
N THR A 117 -15.48 22.12 -13.87
CA THR A 117 -16.81 22.44 -13.35
C THR A 117 -16.70 23.11 -11.98
N GLU A 118 -17.26 24.30 -11.86
CA GLU A 118 -17.22 25.05 -10.62
C GLU A 118 -17.87 24.27 -9.47
N GLY A 119 -17.21 24.22 -8.32
CA GLY A 119 -17.71 23.51 -7.14
C GLY A 119 -17.54 21.99 -7.17
N VAL A 120 -17.01 21.42 -8.27
CA VAL A 120 -16.70 19.99 -8.37
C VAL A 120 -15.19 19.79 -8.27
N VAL A 121 -14.77 19.02 -7.26
CA VAL A 121 -13.38 18.69 -6.98
C VAL A 121 -13.21 17.17 -6.86
N LEU A 122 -12.00 16.69 -7.15
CA LEU A 122 -11.67 15.27 -7.08
C LEU A 122 -10.70 14.98 -5.94
N ALA A 123 -10.90 13.83 -5.30
CA ALA A 123 -10.03 13.30 -4.27
C ALA A 123 -9.93 11.77 -4.37
N GLY A 124 -8.91 11.21 -3.74
CA GLY A 124 -8.64 9.77 -3.73
C GLY A 124 -7.28 9.44 -4.32
N ASP A 125 -6.82 8.21 -4.11
CA ASP A 125 -5.49 7.77 -4.57
C ASP A 125 -5.40 7.71 -6.11
N GLY A 126 -6.50 7.77 -6.85
CA GLY A 126 -6.44 7.91 -8.32
C GLY A 126 -6.04 9.31 -8.80
N ILE A 127 -6.14 10.33 -7.94
CA ILE A 127 -6.06 11.73 -8.32
C ILE A 127 -4.61 12.22 -8.26
N ARG A 128 -4.22 12.92 -9.31
CA ARG A 128 -2.89 13.55 -9.41
C ARG A 128 -2.77 14.66 -8.39
N ILE A 129 -1.64 14.67 -7.71
CA ILE A 129 -1.15 15.79 -6.92
C ILE A 129 0.35 15.88 -7.08
N ASP A 130 0.88 17.10 -7.22
CA ASP A 130 2.30 17.36 -7.37
C ASP A 130 2.99 17.38 -6.00
N LEU A 131 2.78 16.31 -5.21
CA LEU A 131 3.36 16.03 -3.90
C LEU A 131 3.88 14.58 -3.87
N PRO A 132 4.95 14.28 -3.11
CA PRO A 132 5.62 12.99 -3.10
C PRO A 132 4.90 12.01 -2.16
N VAL A 133 3.61 11.78 -2.44
CA VAL A 133 2.71 10.95 -1.63
C VAL A 133 2.30 9.70 -2.40
N ALA A 134 1.82 8.66 -1.70
CA ALA A 134 1.32 7.44 -2.33
C ALA A 134 0.16 6.77 -1.58
N LEU A 135 -0.66 5.99 -2.28
CA LEU A 135 -1.69 5.12 -1.68
C LEU A 135 -2.63 5.91 -0.73
N MET A 136 -2.76 5.43 0.50
CA MET A 136 -3.58 6.05 1.55
C MET A 136 -3.17 7.50 1.83
N GLU A 137 -1.88 7.81 1.78
CA GLU A 137 -1.38 9.17 1.97
C GLU A 137 -1.85 10.09 0.84
N ARG A 138 -1.82 9.64 -0.41
CA ARG A 138 -2.32 10.42 -1.55
C ARG A 138 -3.83 10.62 -1.45
N ALA A 139 -4.58 9.58 -1.10
CA ALA A 139 -6.03 9.70 -0.90
C ALA A 139 -6.37 10.76 0.16
N ALA A 140 -5.68 10.75 1.30
CA ALA A 140 -5.87 11.74 2.35
C ALA A 140 -5.43 13.15 1.89
N THR A 141 -4.26 13.27 1.26
CA THR A 141 -3.68 14.55 0.83
C THR A 141 -4.51 15.23 -0.27
N THR A 142 -5.02 14.46 -1.22
CA THR A 142 -5.93 14.97 -2.26
C THR A 142 -7.29 15.34 -1.66
N GLY A 143 -7.77 14.61 -0.64
CA GLY A 143 -8.96 14.98 0.14
C GLY A 143 -8.82 16.33 0.83
N TRP A 144 -7.72 16.56 1.55
CA TRP A 144 -7.42 17.86 2.15
C TRP A 144 -7.28 18.96 1.11
N SER A 145 -6.60 18.68 0.00
CA SER A 145 -6.45 19.63 -1.11
C SER A 145 -7.81 20.01 -1.72
N ALA A 146 -8.68 19.03 -1.94
CA ALA A 146 -10.03 19.22 -2.46
C ALA A 146 -10.88 20.06 -1.49
N ALA A 147 -10.85 19.73 -0.20
CA ALA A 147 -11.54 20.49 0.84
C ALA A 147 -11.08 21.96 0.88
N ASN A 148 -9.77 22.20 0.82
CA ASN A 148 -9.23 23.56 0.78
C ASN A 148 -9.74 24.38 -0.41
N ARG A 149 -9.83 23.77 -1.60
CA ARG A 149 -10.37 24.43 -2.80
C ARG A 149 -11.84 24.81 -2.66
N LEU A 150 -12.63 24.01 -1.94
CA LEU A 150 -14.02 24.35 -1.63
C LEU A 150 -14.09 25.47 -0.59
N LEU A 151 -13.30 25.40 0.48
CA LEU A 151 -13.27 26.40 1.56
C LEU A 151 -12.84 27.80 1.07
N GLU A 152 -11.86 27.86 0.17
CA GLU A 152 -11.40 29.13 -0.44
C GLU A 152 -12.55 29.92 -1.07
N ARG A 153 -13.54 29.24 -1.69
CA ARG A 153 -14.71 29.89 -2.30
C ARG A 153 -15.61 30.59 -1.29
N PHE A 154 -15.60 30.14 -0.04
CA PHE A 154 -16.34 30.76 1.06
C PHE A 154 -15.48 31.75 1.86
N GLY A 155 -14.25 32.04 1.42
CA GLY A 155 -13.31 32.87 2.19
C GLY A 155 -12.85 32.21 3.50
N ILE A 156 -13.00 30.89 3.62
CA ILE A 156 -12.63 30.14 4.83
C ILE A 156 -11.18 29.67 4.69
N ARG A 157 -10.39 29.83 5.76
CA ARG A 157 -9.02 29.34 5.83
C ARG A 157 -8.99 27.81 5.74
N GLY A 158 -8.25 27.28 4.77
CA GLY A 158 -7.99 25.84 4.63
C GLY A 158 -6.93 25.29 5.58
N HIS A 159 -6.62 24.01 5.42
CA HIS A 159 -5.65 23.26 6.20
C HIS A 159 -4.28 23.24 5.52
N ALA A 160 -3.21 23.49 6.28
CA ALA A 160 -1.86 23.40 5.76
C ALA A 160 -1.49 21.94 5.46
N LEU A 161 -0.89 21.70 4.29
CA LEU A 161 -0.27 20.42 3.94
C LEU A 161 1.23 20.51 4.16
N GLN A 162 1.76 19.59 4.96
CA GLN A 162 3.18 19.46 5.23
C GLN A 162 3.76 18.31 4.41
N THR A 163 4.82 18.60 3.66
CA THR A 163 5.47 17.64 2.77
C THR A 163 6.96 17.94 2.67
N VAL A 164 7.74 16.94 2.26
CA VAL A 164 9.11 17.16 1.82
C VAL A 164 9.14 17.93 0.49
N PRO A 165 10.23 18.66 0.18
CA PRO A 165 10.38 19.31 -1.12
C PRO A 165 10.43 18.31 -2.28
N ASN A 166 9.72 18.61 -3.37
CA ASN A 166 9.76 17.85 -4.63
C ASN A 166 10.98 18.15 -5.51
N ARG A 167 12.03 18.72 -4.93
CA ARG A 167 13.28 19.06 -5.61
C ARG A 167 14.46 18.77 -4.70
N GLY A 168 15.60 18.48 -5.31
CA GLY A 168 16.85 18.34 -4.57
C GLY A 168 17.13 19.58 -3.73
N ARG A 169 17.61 19.38 -2.50
CA ARG A 169 17.97 20.49 -1.60
C ARG A 169 19.14 21.32 -2.15
N MET A 170 19.97 20.72 -2.99
CA MET A 170 21.11 21.36 -3.66
C MET A 170 20.78 21.64 -5.13
N GLY A 171 20.32 22.86 -5.42
CA GLY A 171 19.84 23.23 -6.77
C GLY A 171 20.87 23.06 -7.88
N PHE A 172 22.18 23.15 -7.58
CA PHE A 172 23.23 22.92 -8.57
C PHE A 172 23.33 21.45 -9.01
N LEU A 173 23.16 20.49 -8.09
CA LEU A 173 23.18 19.06 -8.41
C LEU A 173 21.97 18.66 -9.25
N SER A 174 20.80 19.22 -8.96
CA SER A 174 19.60 19.01 -9.77
C SER A 174 19.80 19.49 -11.21
N ARG A 175 20.38 20.68 -11.41
CA ARG A 175 20.70 21.20 -12.76
C ARG A 175 21.71 20.33 -13.51
N LEU A 176 22.70 19.77 -12.81
CA LEU A 176 23.71 18.91 -13.43
C LEU A 176 23.10 17.57 -13.89
N ALA A 177 22.16 17.02 -13.12
CA ALA A 177 21.44 15.79 -13.44
C ALA A 177 20.49 15.97 -14.63
N GLU A 178 19.75 17.09 -14.69
CA GLU A 178 18.84 17.41 -15.79
C GLU A 178 19.57 17.52 -17.14
N ARG A 179 20.81 18.06 -17.15
CA ARG A 179 21.63 18.16 -18.37
C ARG A 179 22.13 16.84 -18.93
N ARG A 180 22.13 15.75 -18.14
CA ARG A 180 22.55 14.41 -18.59
C ARG A 180 21.42 13.60 -19.24
N HIS A 181 20.18 14.04 -19.07
CA HIS A 181 18.98 13.40 -19.62
C HIS A 181 18.43 14.12 -20.86
N GLN A 182 19.10 15.18 -21.32
CA GLN A 182 18.91 15.82 -22.64
C GLN A 182 19.94 15.26 -23.62
#